data_AF-A0A8S3D551-F1
#
_entry.id   AF-A0A8S3D551-F1
#
_cell.length_a   1.000
_cell.length_b   1.000
_cell.length_c   1.000
_cell.angle_alpha   90.00
_cell.angle_beta   90.00
_cell.angle_gamma   90.00
#
_symmetry.space_group_name_H-M   'P 1'
#
loop_
_entity.id
_entity.type
_entity.pdbx_description
1 polymer ?
#
loop_
_entity_poly.entity_id
_entity_poly.type
_entity_poly.pdbx_seq_one_letter_code
_entity_poly.pdbx_strand_id
1 'polypeptide(L)' 'FKDECLLKLGAIFYEECMKSFDCLPIAALVQGQLFCIHGCISPEIRYIREIADINRTIEPPTKG' A
#
# COMPACT_ATOMS: atom_id res chain seq x y z
N PHE A 1 -8.84 -14.16 -0.14
CA PHE A 1 -7.80 -14.06 0.90
C PHE A 1 -8.37 -14.20 2.32
N LYS A 2 -9.26 -13.29 2.78
CA LYS A 2 -9.87 -13.38 4.12
C LYS A 2 -10.47 -14.76 4.43
N ASP A 3 -11.36 -15.27 3.57
CA ASP A 3 -12.01 -16.58 3.76
C ASP A 3 -11.01 -17.73 3.86
N GLU A 4 -9.92 -17.65 3.08
CA GLU A 4 -8.84 -18.62 3.12
C GLU A 4 -8.07 -18.56 4.44
N CYS A 5 -7.72 -17.37 4.93
CA CYS A 5 -7.09 -17.20 6.23
C CYS A 5 -7.99 -17.72 7.36
N LEU A 6 -9.28 -17.38 7.34
CA LEU A 6 -10.23 -17.84 8.35
C LEU A 6 -10.35 -19.38 8.37
N LEU A 7 -10.37 -20.00 7.20
CA LEU A 7 -10.46 -21.47 7.08
C LEU A 7 -9.17 -22.18 7.53
N LYS A 8 -7.99 -21.64 7.19
CA LYS A 8 -6.71 -22.35 7.35
C LYS A 8 -5.89 -21.93 8.59
N LEU A 9 -5.98 -20.67 9.02
CA LEU A 9 -5.05 -20.04 9.98
C LEU A 9 -5.75 -19.22 11.08
N GLY A 10 -7.04 -18.90 10.91
CA GLY A 10 -7.85 -18.15 11.85
C GLY A 10 -7.84 -16.63 11.65
N ALA A 11 -8.69 -15.95 12.43
CA ALA A 11 -8.91 -14.50 12.31
C ALA A 11 -7.69 -13.65 12.70
N ILE A 12 -6.95 -14.07 13.74
CA ILE A 12 -5.75 -13.35 14.21
C ILE A 12 -4.70 -13.26 13.09
N PHE A 13 -4.47 -14.35 12.37
CA PHE A 13 -3.52 -14.34 11.25
C PHE A 13 -3.93 -13.35 10.16
N TYR A 14 -5.22 -13.33 9.81
CA TYR A 14 -5.74 -12.35 8.85
C TYR A 14 -5.52 -10.91 9.32
N GLU A 15 -5.80 -10.60 10.59
CA GLU A 15 -5.57 -9.27 11.16
C GLU A 15 -4.09 -8.85 11.12
N GLU A 16 -3.16 -9.76 11.42
CA GLU A 16 -1.73 -9.50 11.31
C GLU A 16 -1.29 -9.28 9.85
N CYS A 17 -1.90 -9.98 8.88
CA CYS A 17 -1.68 -9.70 7.47
C CYS A 17 -2.17 -8.29 7.09
N MET A 18 -3.33 -7.84 7.59
CA MET A 18 -3.83 -6.49 7.30
C MET A 18 -2.87 -5.43 7.83
N LYS A 19 -2.39 -5.56 9.08
CA LYS A 19 -1.36 -4.67 9.64
C LYS A 19 -0.08 -4.67 8.82
N SER A 20 0.31 -5.82 8.27
CA SER A 20 1.49 -5.94 7.40
C SER A 20 1.27 -5.23 6.06
N PHE A 21 0.06 -5.31 5.48
CA PHE A 21 -0.28 -4.68 4.22
C PHE A 21 -0.31 -3.14 4.34
N ASP A 22 -0.84 -2.61 5.44
CA ASP A 22 -0.78 -1.16 5.74
C ASP A 22 0.67 -0.65 5.84
N CYS A 23 1.63 -1.54 6.15
CA CYS A 23 3.04 -1.22 6.21
C CYS A 23 3.77 -1.30 4.86
N LEU A 24 3.11 -1.72 3.77
CA LEU A 24 3.78 -1.88 2.47
C LEU A 24 4.12 -0.53 1.82
N PRO A 25 5.32 -0.37 1.23
CA PRO A 25 5.65 0.80 0.43
C PRO A 25 4.70 0.94 -0.78
N ILE A 26 4.28 2.17 -1.07
CA ILE A 26 3.35 2.45 -2.17
C ILE A 26 4.04 2.81 -3.49
N ALA A 27 5.35 3.12 -3.44
CA ALA A 27 6.15 3.46 -4.61
C ALA A 27 7.63 3.12 -4.40
N ALA A 28 8.37 3.02 -5.49
CA ALA A 28 9.82 2.91 -5.50
C ALA A 28 10.44 3.82 -6.57
N LEU A 29 11.60 4.39 -6.27
CA LEU A 29 12.43 5.09 -7.25
C LEU A 29 13.71 4.27 -7.45
N VAL A 30 13.76 3.52 -8.55
CA VAL A 30 14.88 2.63 -8.86
C VAL A 30 15.97 3.42 -9.57
N GLN A 31 17.18 3.36 -9.02
CA GLN A 31 18.38 4.05 -9.55
C GLN A 31 18.21 5.56 -9.77
N GLY A 32 17.25 6.21 -9.08
CA GLY A 32 16.96 7.63 -9.27
C GLY A 32 16.31 7.98 -10.62
N GLN A 33 15.89 6.98 -11.40
CA GLN A 33 15.46 7.17 -12.80
C GLN A 33 14.07 6.58 -13.07
N LEU A 34 13.78 5.40 -12.52
CA LEU A 34 12.54 4.68 -12.80
C LEU A 34 11.60 4.77 -11.61
N PHE A 35 10.47 5.41 -11.82
CA PHE A 35 9.40 5.49 -10.84
C PHE A 35 8.45 4.30 -11.01
N CYS A 36 8.31 3.48 -9.97
CA CYS A 36 7.53 2.24 -9.98
C CYS A 36 6.39 2.33 -8.95
N ILE A 37 5.18 1.99 -9.40
CA ILE A 37 3.94 1.94 -8.60
C ILE A 37 3.07 0.78 -9.07
N HIS A 38 2.14 0.33 -8.23
CA HIS A 38 1.19 -0.74 -8.61
C HIS A 38 0.10 -0.24 -9.58
N GLY A 39 -0.33 1.01 -9.44
CA GLY A 39 -1.40 1.64 -10.23
C GLY A 39 -0.88 2.63 -11.28
N CYS A 40 -1.52 3.79 -11.34
CA CYS A 40 -1.19 4.88 -12.26
C CYS A 40 -0.92 6.20 -11.50
N ILE A 41 -0.59 7.26 -12.23
CA ILE A 41 -0.29 8.59 -11.67
C ILE A 41 -1.59 9.28 -11.25
N SER A 42 -1.68 9.70 -9.99
CA SER A 42 -2.80 10.52 -9.49
C SER A 42 -2.67 11.96 -10.04
N PRO A 43 -3.78 12.60 -10.46
CA PRO A 43 -3.77 14.01 -10.84
C PRO A 43 -3.43 14.96 -9.67
N GLU A 44 -3.50 14.47 -8.43
CA GLU A 44 -3.19 15.22 -7.21
C GLU A 44 -1.69 15.22 -6.87
N ILE A 45 -0.90 14.30 -7.45
CA ILE A 45 0.53 14.17 -7.21
C ILE A 45 1.30 14.68 -8.43
N ARG A 46 2.05 15.77 -8.27
CA ARG A 46 2.83 16.40 -9.36
C ARG A 46 4.31 16.05 -9.30
N TYR A 47 4.84 15.77 -8.12
CA TYR A 47 6.24 15.51 -7.85
C TYR A 47 6.41 14.26 -6.99
N ILE A 48 7.40 13.41 -7.31
CA ILE A 48 7.67 12.15 -6.60
C ILE A 48 7.87 12.36 -5.10
N ARG A 49 8.45 13.50 -4.68
CA ARG A 49 8.67 13.83 -3.27
C ARG A 49 7.37 13.92 -2.45
N GLU A 50 6.24 14.26 -3.06
CA GLU A 50 4.95 14.38 -2.38
C GLU A 50 4.44 13.02 -1.87
N ILE A 51 4.92 11.91 -2.45
CA ILE A 51 4.58 10.56 -2.00
C ILE A 51 5.11 10.27 -0.60
N ALA A 52 6.23 10.90 -0.22
CA ALA A 52 6.81 10.73 1.10
C ALA A 52 5.93 11.34 2.22
N ASP A 53 5.04 12.28 1.87
CA ASP A 53 4.15 12.96 2.80
C ASP A 53 2.80 12.23 2.98
N ILE A 54 2.55 11.15 2.22
CA ILE A 54 1.31 10.39 2.30
C ILE A 54 1.31 9.51 3.55
N ASN A 55 0.26 9.66 4.38
CA ASN A 55 -0.02 8.72 5.45
C ASN A 55 -0.53 7.38 4.86
N ARG A 56 0.38 6.42 4.72
CA ARG A 56 0.11 5.12 4.08
C ARG A 56 -0.23 3.98 5.04
N THR A 57 -0.02 4.16 6.36
CA THR A 57 -0.27 3.10 7.36
C THR A 57 -1.73 3.09 7.80
N ILE A 58 -2.61 2.97 6.82
CA ILE A 58 -4.06 2.95 6.95
C ILE A 58 -4.63 2.10 5.82
N GLU A 59 -5.87 1.62 6.00
CA GLU A 59 -6.65 1.08 4.88
C GLU A 59 -6.73 2.13 3.76
N PRO A 60 -6.45 1.75 2.49
CA PRO A 60 -6.49 2.69 1.38
C PRO A 60 -7.84 3.42 1.27
N PRO A 61 -7.85 4.76 1.12
CA PRO A 61 -9.08 5.50 0.96
C PRO A 61 -9.76 5.17 -0.38
N THR A 62 -11.07 5.39 -0.46
CA THR A 62 -11.85 5.17 -1.70
C THR A 62 -11.60 6.22 -2.78
N LYS A 63 -10.92 7.33 -2.44
CA LYS A 63 -10.55 8.43 -3.33
C LYS A 63 -9.21 9.05 -2.89
N GLY A 64 -8.47 9.56 -3.87
CA GLY A 64 -7.16 10.22 -3.77
C GLY A 64 -6.42 10.15 -5.12
#